data_AF-A0A3D2SF39-F1
#
_entry.id   AF-A0A3D2SF39-F1
#
_cell.length_a   1.000
_cell.length_b   1.000
_cell.length_c   1.000
_cell.angle_alpha   90.00
_cell.angle_beta   90.00
_cell.angle_gamma   90.00
#
_symmetry.space_group_name_H-M   'P 1'
#
loop_
_entity.id
_entity.type
_entity.pdbx_description
1 polymer ?
#
loop_
_entity_poly.entity_id
_entity_poly.type
_entity_poly.pdbx_seq_one_letter_code
_entity_poly.pdbx_strand_id
1 'polypeptide(L)'
;MKIVTWNCNGAFRKKFENISDFNADLYIIQECENPIESRHKEYIKWANNYLWIGDTKNKGLGVFAKPEIELQKLDWTNEFKTTL
;
A
#
# COMPACT_ATOMS: atom_id res chain seq x y z
N MET A 1 -6.85 15.97 4.11
CA MET A 1 -6.35 14.59 3.96
C MET A 1 -7.29 13.82 3.04
N LYS A 2 -6.78 13.34 1.90
CA LYS A 2 -7.49 12.51 0.92
C LYS A 2 -6.92 11.09 0.95
N ILE A 3 -7.79 10.10 1.12
CA ILE A 3 -7.42 8.68 1.15
C ILE A 3 -8.16 7.99 0.02
N VAL A 4 -7.42 7.21 -0.77
CA VAL A 4 -7.98 6.32 -1.79
C VAL A 4 -7.73 4.88 -1.33
N THR A 5 -8.75 4.05 -1.39
CA THR A 5 -8.63 2.61 -1.11
C THR A 5 -9.16 1.80 -2.27
N TRP A 6 -8.49 0.70 -2.58
CA TRP A 6 -8.89 -0.17 -3.68
C TRP A 6 -8.36 -1.60 -3.47
N ASN A 7 -9.25 -2.58 -3.53
CA ASN A 7 -8.83 -3.95 -3.80
C ASN A 7 -8.54 -4.08 -5.29
N CYS A 8 -7.25 -4.16 -5.63
CA CYS A 8 -6.82 -4.12 -7.03
C CYS A 8 -7.00 -5.44 -7.78
N ASN A 9 -7.34 -6.54 -7.11
CA ASN A 9 -7.40 -7.89 -7.69
C ASN A 9 -6.08 -8.27 -8.41
N GLY A 10 -4.94 -8.10 -7.73
CA GLY A 10 -3.61 -8.44 -8.21
C GLY A 10 -3.06 -7.57 -9.35
N ALA A 11 -1.78 -7.77 -9.66
CA ALA A 11 -1.05 -7.09 -10.74
C ALA A 11 -1.17 -5.55 -10.69
N PHE A 12 -1.05 -4.98 -9.50
CA PHE A 12 -1.18 -3.55 -9.25
C PHE A 12 -0.15 -2.70 -9.99
N ARG A 13 1.05 -3.23 -10.27
CA ARG A 13 2.07 -2.55 -11.10
C ARG A 13 1.58 -2.17 -12.50
N LYS A 14 0.49 -2.78 -12.98
CA LYS A 14 -0.15 -2.47 -14.27
C LYS A 14 -1.31 -1.47 -14.15
N LYS A 15 -1.62 -1.00 -12.93
CA LYS A 15 -2.87 -0.31 -12.58
C LYS A 15 -2.66 0.97 -11.76
N PHE A 16 -1.50 1.17 -11.15
CA PHE A 16 -1.23 2.30 -10.26
C PHE A 16 -1.42 3.69 -10.92
N GLU A 17 -1.19 3.80 -12.22
CA GLU A 17 -1.37 5.04 -12.97
C GLU A 17 -2.84 5.50 -12.95
N ASN A 18 -3.80 4.58 -13.04
CA ASN A 18 -5.23 4.87 -13.05
C ASN A 18 -5.73 5.59 -11.78
N ILE A 19 -5.00 5.44 -10.67
CA ILE A 19 -5.35 6.08 -9.40
C ILE A 19 -4.45 7.28 -9.08
N SER A 20 -3.39 7.50 -9.85
CA SER A 20 -2.40 8.56 -9.57
C SER A 20 -3.01 9.95 -9.72
N ASP A 21 -3.94 10.13 -10.64
CA ASP A 21 -4.64 11.40 -10.90
C ASP A 21 -5.51 11.87 -9.71
N PHE A 22 -5.86 10.97 -8.79
CA PHE A 22 -6.56 11.37 -7.57
C PHE A 22 -5.69 12.23 -6.66
N ASN A 23 -4.36 12.17 -6.81
CA ASN A 23 -3.38 12.90 -6.00
C ASN A 23 -3.69 12.79 -4.49
N ALA A 24 -3.96 11.55 -4.05
CA ALA A 24 -4.29 11.25 -2.67
C ALA A 24 -3.06 11.42 -1.76
N ASP A 25 -3.31 11.76 -0.50
CA ASP A 25 -2.27 11.80 0.52
C ASP A 25 -1.85 10.37 0.90
N LEU A 26 -2.81 9.44 0.89
CA LEU A 26 -2.61 8.01 1.12
C LEU A 26 -3.36 7.16 0.09
N TYR A 27 -2.70 6.08 -0.36
CA TYR A 27 -3.31 4.98 -1.11
C TYR A 27 -3.23 3.69 -0.29
N ILE A 28 -4.38 3.07 -0.01
CA ILE A 28 -4.49 1.81 0.73
C ILE A 28 -4.95 0.74 -0.26
N ILE A 29 -4.03 -0.09 -0.74
CA ILE A 29 -4.30 -1.02 -1.84
C ILE A 29 -4.26 -2.45 -1.34
N GLN A 30 -5.38 -3.15 -1.44
CA GLN A 30 -5.48 -4.57 -1.11
C GLN A 30 -5.14 -5.42 -2.34
N GLU A 31 -4.60 -6.61 -2.08
CA GLU A 31 -4.16 -7.60 -3.06
C GLU A 31 -3.05 -7.13 -4.02
N CYS A 32 -2.26 -6.13 -3.63
CA CYS A 32 -1.13 -5.66 -4.44
C CYS A 32 0.14 -6.50 -4.20
N GLU A 33 0.98 -6.61 -5.22
CA GLU A 33 2.34 -7.14 -5.08
C GLU A 33 3.25 -6.25 -4.23
N ASN A 34 4.22 -6.89 -3.56
CA ASN A 34 5.27 -6.25 -2.79
C ASN A 34 6.14 -5.36 -3.71
N PRO A 35 6.20 -4.03 -3.49
CA PRO A 35 6.96 -3.12 -4.34
C PRO A 35 8.45 -3.48 -4.48
N ILE A 36 9.13 -3.87 -3.39
CA ILE A 36 10.58 -4.16 -3.42
C ILE A 36 10.93 -5.41 -4.24
N GLU A 37 9.99 -6.33 -4.41
CA GLU A 37 10.18 -7.55 -5.19
C GLU A 37 9.70 -7.41 -6.65
N SER A 38 9.14 -6.26 -7.01
CA SER A 38 8.73 -5.98 -8.38
C SER A 38 9.93 -5.79 -9.30
N ARG A 39 9.75 -6.08 -10.59
CA ARG A 39 10.71 -5.72 -11.65
C ARG A 39 10.28 -4.47 -12.44
N HIS A 40 9.13 -3.88 -12.07
CA HIS A 40 8.53 -2.75 -12.78
C HIS A 40 9.05 -1.43 -12.22
N LYS A 41 10.00 -0.80 -12.92
CA LYS A 41 10.72 0.39 -12.45
C LYS A 41 9.80 1.56 -12.07
N GLU A 42 8.80 1.86 -12.89
CA GLU A 42 7.88 2.96 -12.59
C GLU A 42 7.01 2.69 -11.37
N TYR A 43 6.66 1.42 -11.11
CA TYR A 43 5.90 1.07 -9.92
C TYR A 43 6.75 1.19 -8.67
N ILE A 44 8.02 0.75 -8.72
CA ILE A 44 8.98 0.93 -7.62
C ILE A 44 9.16 2.41 -7.31
N LYS A 45 9.29 3.25 -8.35
CA LYS A 45 9.44 4.69 -8.21
C LYS A 45 8.18 5.35 -7.65
N TRP A 46 7.00 4.93 -8.11
CA TRP A 46 5.71 5.39 -7.60
C TRP A 46 5.51 5.01 -6.14
N ALA A 47 5.90 3.79 -5.77
CA ALA A 47 5.87 3.27 -4.41
C ALA A 47 7.16 3.61 -3.64
N ASN A 48 7.59 4.88 -3.65
CA ASN A 48 8.82 5.30 -2.97
C ASN A 48 8.65 5.48 -1.45
N ASN A 49 7.44 5.68 -0.97
CA ASN A 49 7.10 5.81 0.45
C ASN A 49 5.92 4.90 0.77
N TYR A 50 6.21 3.73 1.37
CA TYR A 50 5.19 2.74 1.63
C TYR A 50 5.48 1.84 2.83
N LEU A 51 4.42 1.26 3.36
CA LEU A 51 4.45 0.06 4.19
C LEU A 51 3.68 -1.04 3.46
N TRP A 52 4.19 -2.27 3.52
CA TRP A 52 3.52 -3.42 2.90
C TRP A 52 3.57 -4.64 3.81
N ILE A 53 2.47 -5.39 3.87
CA ILE A 53 2.38 -6.69 4.53
C ILE A 53 1.67 -7.68 3.61
N GLY A 54 2.04 -8.96 3.64
CA GLY A 54 1.35 -10.00 2.90
C GLY A 54 2.03 -11.35 3.00
N ASP A 55 1.27 -12.42 2.75
CA ASP A 55 1.75 -13.80 2.87
C ASP A 55 2.60 -14.22 1.67
N THR A 56 2.40 -13.57 0.51
CA THR A 56 3.18 -13.82 -0.70
C THR A 56 3.54 -12.49 -1.35
N LYS A 57 4.69 -12.44 -2.04
CA LYS A 57 5.12 -11.25 -2.80
C LYS A 57 4.10 -10.74 -3.82
N ASN A 58 3.12 -11.56 -4.22
CA ASN A 58 2.14 -11.21 -5.24
C ASN A 58 0.81 -10.71 -4.66
N LYS A 59 0.57 -10.83 -3.35
CA LYS A 59 -0.70 -10.49 -2.72
C LYS A 59 -0.49 -10.05 -1.28
N GLY A 60 -0.75 -8.77 -1.03
CA GLY A 60 -0.71 -8.17 0.30
C GLY A 60 -1.52 -6.87 0.38
N LEU A 61 -1.35 -6.16 1.48
CA LEU A 61 -1.87 -4.82 1.75
C LEU A 61 -0.71 -3.83 1.69
N GLY A 62 -0.79 -2.88 0.75
CA GLY A 62 0.13 -1.76 0.65
C GLY A 62 -0.51 -0.47 1.15
N VAL A 63 0.21 0.29 1.97
CA VAL A 63 -0.08 1.69 2.30
C VAL A 63 1.01 2.52 1.64
N PHE A 64 0.63 3.36 0.68
CA PHE A 64 1.54 4.26 -0.04
C PHE A 64 1.19 5.69 0.34
N ALA A 65 2.19 6.51 0.61
CA ALA A 65 2.01 7.89 1.06
C ALA A 65 2.79 8.87 0.20
N LYS A 66 2.38 10.13 0.23
CA LYS A 66 3.21 11.21 -0.35
C LYS A 66 4.55 11.31 0.38
N PRO A 67 5.62 11.80 -0.29
CA PRO A 67 6.96 11.91 0.31
C PRO A 67 7.03 12.71 1.61
N GLU A 68 6.15 13.70 1.79
CA GLU A 68 6.08 14.53 2.99
C GLU A 68 5.38 13.87 4.19
N ILE A 69 4.83 12.66 4.05
CA ILE A 69 4.15 11.93 5.12
C ILE A 69 5.07 10.84 5.66
N GLU A 70 5.38 10.89 6.95
CA GLU A 70 6.12 9.83 7.62
C GLU A 70 5.20 8.64 7.94
N LEU A 71 5.51 7.47 7.36
CA LEU A 71 4.83 6.21 7.69
C LEU A 71 5.61 5.45 8.76
N GLN A 72 4.97 5.20 9.89
CA GLN A 72 5.50 4.36 10.96
C GLN A 72 4.62 3.14 11.17
N LYS A 73 5.20 1.94 11.00
CA LYS A 73 4.53 0.71 11.43
C LYS A 73 4.58 0.64 12.94
N LEU A 74 3.41 0.61 13.58
CA LEU A 74 3.28 0.35 15.01
C LEU A 74 3.20 -1.16 15.25
N ASP A 75 3.95 -1.64 16.24
CA ASP A 75 3.96 -3.05 16.65
C ASP A 75 2.95 -3.25 17.78
N TRP A 76 1.67 -3.29 17.40
CA TRP A 76 0.58 -3.53 18.34
C TRP A 76 0.27 -5.01 18.45
N THR A 77 -0.15 -5.43 19.64
CA THR A 77 -0.62 -6.81 19.83
C THR A 77 -1.92 -7.02 19.06
N ASN A 78 -2.09 -8.22 18.50
CA ASN A 78 -3.38 -8.66 17.96
C ASN A 78 -4.33 -9.17 19.07
N GLU A 79 -4.00 -8.89 20.33
CA GLU A 79 -4.80 -9.28 21.49
C GLU A 79 -5.77 -8.15 21.84
N PHE A 80 -7.03 -8.33 21.49
CA PHE A 80 -8.08 -7.38 21.83
C PHE A 80 -8.84 -7.87 23.07
N LYS A 81 -8.89 -7.04 24.13
CA LYS A 81 -9.81 -7.27 25.25
C LYS A 81 -11.18 -6.72 24.88
N THR A 82 -12.13 -7.61 24.59
CA THR A 82 -13.54 -7.26 24.55
C THR A 82 -14.00 -7.05 25.99
N THR A 83 -14.08 -5.79 26.42
CA THR A 83 -14.77 -5.46 27.67
C THR A 83 -16.26 -5.46 27.33
N LEU A 84 -17.03 -6.39 27.90
CA LEU A 84 -18.50 -6.37 27.87
C LEU A 84 -19.04 -5.25 28.77
#